data_AF-A0A7W0T008-F1
#
_entry.id   AF-A0A7W0T008-F1
#
_cell.length_a   1.000
_cell.length_b   1.000
_cell.length_c   1.000
_cell.angle_alpha   90.00
_cell.angle_beta   90.00
_cell.angle_gamma   90.00
#
_symmetry.space_group_name_H-M   'P 1'
#
loop_
_entity.id
_entity.type
_entity.pdbx_description
1 polymer ?
#
loop_
_entity_poly.entity_id
_entity_poly.type
_entity_poly.pdbx_seq_one_letter_code
_entity_poly.pdbx_strand_id
1 'polypeptide(L)'
;MRWIAVVLVAACSSGDRRQPREPSEAPPADASVSVTVTATVDAATASAPPDPPPDDPPEPADAPVVFEVAQSFPGIDLVESVNHARHEHGGKAASIGHASIKFEVRDGRAHTIEVKAIELLRAHCREEKWRDRTRLKITGHEAFNWTSSDPIAKGKASVALPANPPQRYSVRVQFVPVDAYQSCDRFGFAVDLVVDRVRFKTELPLEVMRFEPIRD
;
A
#
# COMPACT_ATOMS: atom_id res chain seq x y z
N MET A 1 33.07 45.51 10.40
CA MET A 1 33.66 45.35 9.06
C MET A 1 32.58 44.90 8.11
N ARG A 2 32.23 45.76 7.15
CA ARG A 2 31.27 45.51 6.06
C ARG A 2 32.07 45.15 4.81
N TRP A 3 31.59 44.17 4.03
CA TRP A 3 31.92 44.08 2.61
C TRP A 3 30.67 43.76 1.81
N ILE A 4 30.57 44.48 0.69
CA ILE A 4 29.44 44.64 -0.21
C ILE A 4 29.74 43.89 -1.52
N ALA A 5 28.67 43.28 -2.06
CA ALA A 5 28.28 42.97 -3.44
C ALA A 5 29.32 42.85 -4.57
N VAL A 6 29.06 41.92 -5.50
CA VAL A 6 28.92 42.25 -6.94
C VAL A 6 27.84 41.37 -7.59
N VAL A 7 26.96 42.05 -8.33
CA VAL A 7 25.92 41.53 -9.23
C VAL A 7 26.52 41.28 -10.61
N LEU A 8 26.06 40.26 -11.33
CA LEU A 8 26.19 40.20 -12.78
C LEU A 8 24.86 39.81 -13.43
N VAL A 9 24.38 40.71 -14.28
CA VAL A 9 23.23 40.58 -15.16
C VAL A 9 23.74 40.68 -16.59
N ALA A 10 23.31 39.78 -17.47
CA ALA A 10 23.05 40.01 -18.91
C ALA A 10 22.59 38.67 -19.53
N ALA A 11 21.83 38.58 -20.60
CA ALA A 11 20.73 39.35 -21.18
C ALA A 11 20.21 38.48 -22.35
N CYS A 12 18.89 38.48 -22.54
CA CYS A 12 18.12 38.30 -23.79
C CYS A 12 18.55 37.29 -24.87
N SER A 13 17.61 36.41 -25.26
CA SER A 13 17.12 36.39 -26.65
C SER A 13 15.72 35.74 -26.78
N SER A 14 14.76 36.60 -27.08
CA SER A 14 13.67 36.55 -28.08
C SER A 14 13.33 35.25 -28.83
N GLY A 15 12.03 34.98 -28.96
CA GLY A 15 11.43 34.10 -29.99
C GLY A 15 10.08 33.53 -29.53
N ASP A 16 8.96 34.24 -29.67
CA ASP A 16 7.98 34.15 -30.81
C ASP A 16 7.40 32.72 -30.94
N ARG A 17 6.11 32.40 -31.08
CA ARG A 17 4.90 33.09 -31.50
C ARG A 17 3.73 32.07 -31.34
N ARG A 18 2.55 32.51 -30.86
CA ARG A 18 1.15 32.10 -31.16
C ARG A 18 0.84 30.63 -31.57
N GLN A 19 -0.18 29.92 -31.08
CA GLN A 19 -1.62 30.25 -31.14
C GLN A 19 -2.47 29.40 -30.16
N PRO A 20 -3.70 29.85 -29.81
CA PRO A 20 -4.69 29.10 -29.03
C PRO A 20 -5.51 28.12 -29.89
N ARG A 21 -5.88 26.97 -29.32
CA ARG A 21 -6.86 26.03 -29.89
C ARG A 21 -8.26 26.31 -29.32
N GLU A 22 -9.24 26.51 -30.20
CA GLU A 22 -10.69 26.49 -29.95
C GLU A 22 -11.37 25.93 -31.23
N PRO A 23 -12.68 25.60 -31.25
CA PRO A 23 -13.27 24.34 -30.78
C PRO A 23 -14.12 23.66 -31.89
N SER A 24 -14.89 22.62 -31.53
CA SER A 24 -16.13 22.17 -32.18
C SER A 24 -16.05 21.45 -33.53
N GLU A 25 -16.37 20.15 -33.54
CA GLU A 25 -17.44 19.60 -34.42
C GLU A 25 -17.82 18.17 -34.01
N ALA A 26 -19.12 17.92 -33.87
CA ALA A 26 -19.81 16.63 -33.89
C ALA A 26 -21.09 16.83 -34.71
N PRO A 27 -21.82 15.80 -35.16
CA PRO A 27 -21.49 14.42 -35.53
C PRO A 27 -21.86 14.15 -37.02
N PRO A 28 -21.95 12.89 -37.48
CA PRO A 28 -23.31 12.48 -37.89
C PRO A 28 -23.74 11.11 -37.34
N ALA A 29 -25.07 11.00 -37.26
CA ALA A 29 -25.85 9.82 -36.91
C ALA A 29 -25.87 8.78 -38.04
N ASP A 30 -26.06 7.51 -37.66
CA ASP A 30 -26.73 6.41 -38.38
C ASP A 30 -26.19 5.09 -37.79
N ALA A 31 -26.94 4.03 -37.55
CA ALA A 31 -28.35 3.73 -37.68
C ALA A 31 -28.64 2.57 -36.72
N SER A 32 -29.77 2.65 -36.01
CA SER A 32 -30.28 1.59 -35.16
C SER A 32 -30.79 0.43 -36.04
N VAL A 33 -30.28 -0.78 -35.83
CA VAL A 33 -30.90 -2.00 -36.37
C VAL A 33 -31.50 -2.77 -35.20
N SER A 34 -32.82 -2.69 -35.09
CA SER A 34 -33.63 -3.53 -34.20
C SER A 34 -34.03 -4.77 -34.99
N VAL A 35 -33.56 -5.96 -34.60
CA VAL A 35 -34.03 -7.23 -35.14
C VAL A 35 -35.11 -7.78 -34.22
N THR A 36 -36.36 -7.64 -34.65
CA THR A 36 -37.51 -8.29 -34.01
C THR A 36 -37.67 -9.68 -34.61
N VAL A 37 -37.37 -10.73 -33.83
CA VAL A 37 -37.69 -12.11 -34.21
C VAL A 37 -39.04 -12.46 -33.61
N THR A 38 -40.08 -12.48 -34.46
CA THR A 38 -41.38 -13.05 -34.14
C THR A 38 -41.31 -14.55 -34.39
N ALA A 39 -41.22 -15.34 -33.32
CA ALA A 39 -41.47 -16.78 -33.37
C ALA A 39 -42.89 -17.05 -32.89
N THR A 40 -43.72 -17.54 -33.80
CA THR A 40 -45.05 -18.09 -33.57
C THR A 40 -44.97 -19.30 -32.64
N VAL A 41 -45.74 -19.27 -31.55
CA VAL A 41 -45.88 -20.37 -30.60
C VAL A 41 -47.08 -21.21 -31.04
N ASP A 42 -46.83 -22.43 -31.54
CA ASP A 42 -47.85 -23.45 -31.62
C ASP A 42 -48.02 -24.11 -30.26
N ALA A 43 -49.26 -24.15 -29.78
CA ALA A 43 -49.64 -24.73 -28.51
C ALA A 43 -49.73 -26.26 -28.62
N ALA A 44 -48.95 -26.98 -27.81
CA ALA A 44 -49.35 -28.30 -27.34
C ALA A 44 -48.59 -28.73 -26.07
N THR A 45 -49.38 -29.15 -25.08
CA THR A 45 -49.03 -30.02 -23.95
C THR A 45 -48.38 -29.34 -22.73
N ALA A 46 -49.26 -29.05 -21.76
CA ALA A 46 -48.92 -28.71 -20.39
C ALA A 46 -48.04 -29.81 -19.75
N SER A 47 -46.82 -29.45 -19.41
CA SER A 47 -46.05 -30.07 -18.32
C SER A 47 -45.77 -28.97 -17.32
N ALA A 48 -46.03 -29.24 -16.04
CA ALA A 48 -45.76 -28.29 -14.97
C ALA A 48 -44.30 -27.79 -15.05
N PRO A 49 -44.04 -26.50 -14.79
CA PRO A 49 -42.66 -26.02 -14.75
C PRO A 49 -41.88 -26.82 -13.70
N PRO A 50 -40.64 -27.24 -13.99
CA PRO A 50 -39.79 -27.86 -12.97
C PRO A 50 -39.66 -26.88 -11.80
N ASP A 51 -39.71 -27.41 -10.57
CA ASP A 51 -39.46 -26.60 -9.39
C ASP A 51 -38.15 -25.81 -9.57
N PRO A 52 -38.10 -24.53 -9.16
CA PRO A 52 -36.85 -23.78 -9.20
C PRO A 52 -35.79 -24.57 -8.43
N PRO A 53 -34.53 -24.60 -8.91
CA PRO A 53 -33.47 -25.26 -8.18
C PRO A 53 -33.47 -24.72 -6.74
N PRO A 54 -33.24 -25.58 -5.73
CA PRO A 54 -33.16 -25.13 -4.35
C PRO A 54 -32.15 -23.98 -4.28
N ASP A 55 -32.54 -22.86 -3.69
CA ASP A 55 -31.66 -21.72 -3.48
C ASP A 55 -30.35 -22.25 -2.89
N ASP A 56 -29.23 -22.00 -3.58
CA ASP A 56 -27.91 -22.34 -3.05
C ASP A 56 -27.82 -21.78 -1.62
N PRO A 57 -27.33 -22.57 -0.65
CA PRO A 57 -27.18 -22.07 0.71
C PRO A 57 -26.38 -20.77 0.64
N PRO A 58 -26.82 -19.70 1.34
CA PRO A 58 -26.18 -18.40 1.25
C PRO A 58 -24.69 -18.59 1.49
N GLU A 59 -23.89 -18.14 0.51
CA GLU A 59 -22.44 -18.15 0.57
C GLU A 59 -22.03 -17.64 1.96
N PRO A 60 -21.22 -18.40 2.73
CA PRO A 60 -20.92 -18.03 4.10
C PRO A 60 -20.35 -16.62 4.11
N ALA A 61 -21.09 -15.70 4.75
CA ALA A 61 -20.68 -14.31 4.89
C ALA A 61 -19.22 -14.26 5.30
N ASP A 62 -18.42 -13.53 4.52
CA ASP A 62 -16.97 -13.34 4.67
C ASP A 62 -16.53 -13.52 6.12
N ALA A 63 -15.91 -14.66 6.43
CA ALA A 63 -15.39 -14.90 7.75
C ALA A 63 -14.46 -13.73 8.10
N PRO A 64 -14.58 -13.12 9.29
CA PRO A 64 -13.77 -11.96 9.64
C PRO A 64 -12.30 -12.33 9.51
N VAL A 65 -11.53 -11.55 8.74
CA VAL A 65 -10.10 -11.78 8.61
C VAL A 65 -9.47 -11.61 10.00
N VAL A 66 -9.12 -12.75 10.60
CA VAL A 66 -8.39 -12.83 11.86
C VAL A 66 -6.92 -12.68 11.53
N PHE A 67 -6.32 -11.64 12.08
CA PHE A 67 -4.89 -11.43 12.00
C PHE A 67 -4.27 -11.84 13.34
N GLU A 68 -3.15 -12.55 13.30
CA GLU A 68 -2.45 -12.94 14.52
C GLU A 68 -1.93 -11.71 15.25
N VAL A 69 -2.02 -11.68 16.58
CA VAL A 69 -1.49 -10.58 17.39
C VAL A 69 -0.03 -10.88 17.73
N ALA A 70 0.90 -10.14 17.14
CA ALA A 70 2.32 -10.30 17.42
C ALA A 70 2.74 -9.62 18.75
N GLN A 71 2.10 -8.52 19.16
CA GLN A 71 2.35 -7.89 20.45
C GLN A 71 1.18 -7.03 20.92
N SER A 72 0.72 -7.22 22.16
CA SER A 72 -0.29 -6.35 22.77
C SER A 72 0.31 -5.23 23.60
N PHE A 73 -0.31 -4.05 23.53
CA PHE A 73 -0.11 -2.90 24.41
C PHE A 73 -1.45 -2.55 25.08
N PRO A 74 -1.46 -1.70 26.13
CA PRO A 74 -2.71 -1.22 26.70
C PRO A 74 -3.54 -0.48 25.64
N GLY A 75 -4.66 -1.08 25.22
CA GLY A 75 -5.64 -0.46 24.32
C GLY A 75 -5.38 -0.62 22.81
N ILE A 76 -4.20 -1.08 22.43
CA ILE A 76 -3.77 -1.23 21.03
C ILE A 76 -2.92 -2.48 20.86
N ASP A 77 -3.20 -3.25 19.81
CA ASP A 77 -2.42 -4.43 19.47
C ASP A 77 -1.63 -4.18 18.18
N LEU A 78 -0.37 -4.61 18.19
CA LEU A 78 0.41 -4.84 16.98
C LEU A 78 0.02 -6.22 16.47
N VAL A 79 -0.52 -6.24 15.27
CA VAL A 79 -1.18 -7.43 14.74
C VAL A 79 -0.16 -8.24 13.96
N GLU A 80 0.04 -8.02 12.66
CA GLU A 80 1.21 -8.55 11.97
C GLU A 80 1.53 -7.64 10.78
N SER A 81 2.80 -7.54 10.38
CA SER A 81 3.18 -6.75 9.21
C SER A 81 4.16 -7.48 8.31
N VAL A 82 3.59 -8.14 7.31
CA VAL A 82 4.34 -8.56 6.13
C VAL A 82 4.53 -7.34 5.23
N ASN A 83 5.79 -6.99 5.00
CA ASN A 83 6.16 -5.97 4.03
C ASN A 83 6.39 -6.64 2.69
N HIS A 84 5.95 -6.02 1.60
CA HIS A 84 6.13 -6.55 0.27
C HIS A 84 6.99 -5.62 -0.58
N ALA A 85 7.89 -6.20 -1.35
CA ALA A 85 8.66 -5.52 -2.38
C ALA A 85 8.56 -6.30 -3.69
N ARG A 86 8.58 -5.61 -4.82
CA ARG A 86 8.40 -6.21 -6.14
C ARG A 86 9.64 -5.95 -6.99
N HIS A 87 10.12 -6.98 -7.68
CA HIS A 87 11.08 -6.82 -8.77
C HIS A 87 10.73 -7.68 -9.97
N GLU A 88 11.22 -7.27 -11.13
CA GLU A 88 11.07 -8.01 -12.38
C GLU A 88 12.29 -8.92 -12.60
N HIS A 89 12.06 -10.09 -13.21
CA HIS A 89 13.13 -11.00 -13.58
C HIS A 89 14.06 -10.36 -14.62
N GLY A 90 15.37 -10.38 -14.36
CA GLY A 90 16.37 -9.69 -15.18
C GLY A 90 16.33 -8.16 -15.04
N GLY A 91 15.41 -7.62 -14.24
CA GLY A 91 15.29 -6.19 -13.93
C GLY A 91 16.16 -5.75 -12.77
N LYS A 92 16.01 -4.47 -12.39
CA LYS A 92 16.68 -3.89 -11.22
C LYS A 92 16.15 -4.49 -9.92
N ALA A 93 16.93 -4.38 -8.85
CA ALA A 93 16.50 -4.72 -7.51
C ALA A 93 15.23 -3.95 -7.10
N ALA A 94 14.44 -4.53 -6.20
CA ALA A 94 13.29 -3.85 -5.63
C ALA A 94 13.77 -2.72 -4.72
N SER A 95 13.36 -1.48 -5.00
CA SER A 95 13.69 -0.34 -4.15
C SER A 95 12.59 -0.13 -3.11
N ILE A 96 12.97 -0.08 -1.83
CA ILE A 96 12.05 0.00 -0.71
C ILE A 96 12.40 1.22 0.12
N GLY A 97 11.44 2.13 0.27
CA GLY A 97 11.61 3.38 1.03
C GLY A 97 10.77 3.46 2.30
N HIS A 98 10.06 2.39 2.67
CA HIS A 98 9.26 2.37 3.89
C HIS A 98 9.08 0.97 4.46
N ALA A 99 8.77 0.92 5.76
CA ALA A 99 8.25 -0.27 6.43
C ALA A 99 6.86 0.06 6.98
N SER A 100 5.91 -0.85 6.75
CA SER A 100 4.54 -0.74 7.22
C SER A 100 4.37 -1.56 8.50
N ILE A 101 3.68 -0.98 9.48
CA ILE A 101 3.36 -1.59 10.77
C ILE A 101 1.87 -1.47 11.01
N LYS A 102 1.20 -2.59 11.23
CA LYS A 102 -0.24 -2.71 11.33
C LYS A 102 -0.69 -2.81 12.79
N PHE A 103 -1.66 -1.99 13.14
CA PHE A 103 -2.20 -1.90 14.49
C PHE A 103 -3.72 -2.04 14.48
N GLU A 104 -4.25 -2.60 15.56
CA GLU A 104 -5.68 -2.63 15.88
C GLU A 104 -5.92 -1.89 17.19
N VAL A 105 -6.70 -0.80 17.16
CA VAL A 105 -7.04 0.00 18.34
C VAL A 105 -8.37 -0.50 18.91
N ARG A 106 -8.35 -0.90 20.19
CA ARG A 106 -9.48 -1.54 20.88
C ARG A 106 -10.17 -0.64 21.90
N ASP A 107 -9.45 0.30 22.50
CA ASP A 107 -9.97 1.10 23.63
C ASP A 107 -10.58 2.44 23.21
N GLY A 108 -10.61 2.73 21.91
CA GLY A 108 -11.18 3.97 21.36
C GLY A 108 -10.43 5.22 21.80
N ARG A 109 -9.19 5.11 22.28
CA ARG A 109 -8.36 6.25 22.65
C ARG A 109 -7.35 6.55 21.55
N ALA A 110 -6.85 7.79 21.55
CA ALA A 110 -5.77 8.15 20.65
C ALA A 110 -4.46 7.55 21.19
N HIS A 111 -3.68 6.96 20.29
CA HIS A 111 -2.38 6.36 20.61
C HIS A 111 -1.28 7.06 19.85
N THR A 112 -0.14 7.30 20.49
CA THR A 112 1.04 7.87 19.83
C THR A 112 2.01 6.76 19.48
N ILE A 113 2.38 6.69 18.20
CA ILE A 113 3.30 5.69 17.64
C ILE A 113 4.56 6.40 17.15
N GLU A 114 5.70 5.92 17.61
CA GLU A 114 7.02 6.42 17.23
C GLU A 114 7.94 5.23 16.92
N VAL A 115 8.73 5.33 15.86
CA VAL A 115 9.83 4.39 15.60
C VAL A 115 11.16 5.10 15.85
N LYS A 116 11.90 4.61 16.85
CA LYS A 116 13.19 5.18 17.28
C LYS A 116 14.35 4.74 16.39
N ALA A 117 14.28 3.53 15.87
CA ALA A 117 15.27 2.95 14.98
C ALA A 117 14.64 1.91 14.07
N ILE A 118 15.15 1.82 12.86
CA ILE A 118 14.86 0.74 11.93
C ILE A 118 16.17 0.27 11.29
N GLU A 119 16.36 -1.04 11.24
CA GLU A 119 17.52 -1.69 10.64
C GLU A 119 17.04 -2.64 9.55
N LEU A 120 17.66 -2.59 8.37
CA LEU A 120 17.50 -3.63 7.36
C LEU A 120 18.27 -4.87 7.82
N LEU A 121 17.57 -5.99 7.88
CA LEU A 121 18.12 -7.31 8.17
C LEU A 121 18.32 -8.05 6.86
N ARG A 122 19.47 -8.71 6.70
CA ARG A 122 19.74 -9.59 5.57
C ARG A 122 20.39 -10.88 6.05
N ALA A 123 19.91 -11.99 5.51
CA ALA A 123 20.51 -13.31 5.65
C ALA A 123 20.72 -13.90 4.25
N HIS A 124 21.85 -14.56 4.03
CA HIS A 124 22.05 -15.28 2.78
C HIS A 124 21.27 -16.58 2.74
N CYS A 125 21.29 -17.19 1.57
CA CYS A 125 20.59 -18.43 1.26
C CYS A 125 20.90 -19.52 2.29
N ARG A 126 19.83 -20.07 2.89
CA ARG A 126 19.89 -21.13 3.93
C ARG A 126 20.51 -20.72 5.26
N GLU A 127 20.84 -19.45 5.47
CA GLU A 127 21.24 -18.98 6.79
C GLU A 127 20.00 -18.88 7.70
N GLU A 128 20.07 -19.50 8.88
CA GLU A 128 18.99 -19.45 9.87
C GLU A 128 18.95 -18.12 10.64
N LYS A 129 20.09 -17.42 10.70
CA LYS A 129 20.27 -16.18 11.46
C LYS A 129 20.50 -15.01 10.52
N TRP A 130 20.06 -13.84 10.94
CA TRP A 130 20.44 -12.58 10.29
C TRP A 130 21.96 -12.41 10.35
N ARG A 131 22.54 -12.11 9.19
CA ARG A 131 23.98 -11.93 9.03
C ARG A 131 24.36 -10.47 9.05
N ASP A 132 23.66 -9.68 8.22
CA ASP A 132 23.91 -8.24 8.12
C ASP A 132 22.76 -7.46 8.76
N ARG A 133 23.13 -6.37 9.44
CA ARG A 133 22.20 -5.38 9.98
C ARG A 133 22.65 -3.99 9.57
N THR A 134 21.80 -3.28 8.84
CA THR A 134 22.10 -1.93 8.34
C THR A 134 21.09 -0.94 8.89
N ARG A 135 21.55 -0.04 9.77
CA ARG A 135 20.68 1.00 10.32
C ARG A 135 20.26 2.00 9.23
N LEU A 136 18.96 2.25 9.12
CA LEU A 136 18.40 3.17 8.15
C LEU A 136 18.05 4.50 8.81
N LYS A 137 18.20 5.59 8.05
CA LYS A 137 17.82 6.93 8.49
C LYS A 137 16.32 7.13 8.27
N ILE A 138 15.58 7.28 9.36
CA ILE A 138 14.15 7.59 9.34
C ILE A 138 13.97 9.03 8.85
N THR A 139 13.11 9.20 7.84
CA THR A 139 12.79 10.50 7.22
C THR A 139 11.39 10.97 7.59
N GLY A 140 10.50 10.05 7.99
CA GLY A 140 9.18 10.39 8.48
C GLY A 140 8.32 9.19 8.89
N HIS A 141 7.13 9.51 9.36
CA HIS A 141 6.07 8.60 9.76
C HIS A 141 4.76 9.07 9.15
N GLU A 142 3.98 8.14 8.64
CA GLU A 142 2.63 8.38 8.12
C GLU A 142 1.69 7.32 8.67
N ALA A 143 0.51 7.73 9.12
CA ALA A 143 -0.55 6.83 9.55
C ALA A 143 -1.66 6.81 8.51
N PHE A 144 -2.22 5.63 8.27
CA PHE A 144 -3.32 5.37 7.34
C PHE A 144 -4.40 4.56 8.04
N ASN A 145 -5.66 4.78 7.67
CA ASN A 145 -6.69 3.78 7.87
C ASN A 145 -6.51 2.69 6.81
N TRP A 146 -6.72 1.42 7.13
CA TRP A 146 -6.58 0.34 6.15
C TRP A 146 -7.53 0.45 4.96
N THR A 147 -8.63 1.17 5.10
CA THR A 147 -9.59 1.41 4.02
C THR A 147 -9.25 2.63 3.16
N SER A 148 -8.15 3.35 3.46
CA SER A 148 -7.79 4.59 2.78
C SER A 148 -6.33 4.58 2.32
N SER A 149 -6.10 5.07 1.11
CA SER A 149 -4.76 5.38 0.62
C SER A 149 -4.23 6.72 1.14
N ASP A 150 -5.12 7.57 1.66
CA ASP A 150 -4.77 8.90 2.14
C ASP A 150 -4.33 8.85 3.60
N PRO A 151 -3.19 9.47 3.94
CA PRO A 151 -2.67 9.48 5.28
C PRO A 151 -3.52 10.35 6.19
N ILE A 152 -3.95 9.79 7.31
CA ILE A 152 -4.74 10.47 8.35
C ILE A 152 -3.86 11.31 9.29
N ALA A 153 -2.57 10.99 9.38
CA ALA A 153 -1.58 11.77 10.12
C ALA A 153 -0.20 11.62 9.48
N LYS A 154 0.61 12.68 9.57
CA LYS A 154 2.01 12.69 9.15
C LYS A 154 2.87 13.38 10.20
N GLY A 155 4.09 12.89 10.40
CA GLY A 155 5.04 13.53 11.30
C GLY A 155 6.45 12.98 11.11
N LYS A 156 7.48 13.81 11.35
CA LYS A 156 8.87 13.36 11.19
C LYS A 156 9.31 12.41 12.31
N ALA A 157 8.86 12.64 13.54
CA ALA A 157 9.28 11.89 14.73
C ALA A 157 8.25 10.85 15.19
N SER A 158 6.96 11.16 15.08
CA SER A 158 5.87 10.28 15.53
C SER A 158 4.58 10.61 14.79
N VAL A 159 3.59 9.73 14.91
CA VAL A 159 2.22 9.92 14.46
C VAL A 159 1.23 9.58 15.57
N ALA A 160 0.09 10.25 15.60
CA ALA A 160 -1.01 9.91 16.47
C ALA A 160 -2.08 9.16 15.68
N LEU A 161 -2.51 8.02 16.20
CA LEU A 161 -3.69 7.30 15.73
C LEU A 161 -4.92 7.88 16.45
N PRO A 162 -6.01 8.19 15.72
CA PRO A 162 -7.18 8.82 16.31
C PRO A 162 -7.99 7.87 17.20
N ALA A 163 -8.81 8.47 18.07
CA ALA A 163 -9.63 7.84 19.09
C ALA A 163 -10.97 7.26 18.55
N ASN A 164 -10.92 6.45 17.49
CA ASN A 164 -12.12 5.90 16.84
C ASN A 164 -12.14 4.36 16.90
N PRO A 165 -12.95 3.73 17.76
CA PRO A 165 -13.01 2.27 17.89
C PRO A 165 -14.08 1.61 17.00
N PRO A 166 -13.92 0.31 16.69
CA PRO A 166 -12.67 -0.38 16.44
C PRO A 166 -12.17 -0.01 15.03
N GLN A 167 -10.92 0.44 14.92
CA GLN A 167 -10.32 0.74 13.63
C GLN A 167 -8.91 0.14 13.53
N ARG A 168 -8.61 -0.31 12.33
CA ARG A 168 -7.31 -0.83 11.96
C ARG A 168 -6.51 0.26 11.26
N TYR A 169 -5.30 0.47 11.74
CA TYR A 169 -4.40 1.50 11.24
C TYR A 169 -3.10 0.89 10.73
N SER A 170 -2.50 1.54 9.75
CA SER A 170 -1.20 1.20 9.22
C SER A 170 -0.28 2.39 9.40
N VAL A 171 0.83 2.21 10.10
CA VAL A 171 1.88 3.21 10.26
C VAL A 171 3.01 2.86 9.29
N ARG A 172 3.27 3.73 8.32
CA ARG A 172 4.42 3.64 7.43
C ARG A 172 5.56 4.49 7.97
N VAL A 173 6.69 3.85 8.26
CA VAL A 173 7.94 4.50 8.62
C VAL A 173 8.74 4.69 7.34
N GLN A 174 8.99 5.94 6.96
CA GLN A 174 9.76 6.29 5.77
C GLN A 174 11.24 6.37 6.09
N PHE A 175 12.07 5.94 5.15
CA PHE A 175 13.52 6.04 5.22
C PHE A 175 14.11 6.24 3.83
N VAL A 176 15.43 6.51 3.76
CA VAL A 176 16.15 6.58 2.48
C VAL A 176 16.05 5.23 1.77
N PRO A 177 15.57 5.16 0.51
CA PRO A 177 15.36 3.90 -0.17
C PRO A 177 16.59 3.01 -0.21
N VAL A 178 16.36 1.71 -0.03
CA VAL A 178 17.38 0.66 -0.12
C VAL A 178 16.93 -0.40 -1.12
N ASP A 179 17.91 -1.04 -1.75
CA ASP A 179 17.65 -2.05 -2.75
C ASP A 179 17.67 -3.46 -2.12
N ALA A 180 16.64 -4.24 -2.40
CA ALA A 180 16.51 -5.64 -2.04
C ALA A 180 16.35 -6.49 -3.31
N TYR A 181 17.14 -7.55 -3.43
CA TYR A 181 17.13 -8.42 -4.61
C TYR A 181 16.98 -9.88 -4.20
N GLN A 182 16.05 -10.60 -4.84
CA GLN A 182 15.78 -11.99 -4.55
C GLN A 182 16.59 -12.91 -5.48
N SER A 183 17.85 -13.19 -5.11
CA SER A 183 18.62 -14.32 -5.68
C SER A 183 18.39 -15.60 -4.87
N CYS A 184 18.50 -15.49 -3.54
CA CYS A 184 17.99 -16.42 -2.52
C CYS A 184 18.16 -15.85 -1.09
N ASP A 185 18.47 -14.55 -0.99
CA ASP A 185 18.62 -13.84 0.28
C ASP A 185 17.25 -13.62 0.93
N ARG A 186 17.22 -13.66 2.27
CA ARG A 186 16.08 -13.24 3.09
C ARG A 186 16.31 -11.83 3.59
N PHE A 187 15.24 -11.03 3.58
CA PHE A 187 15.25 -9.68 4.11
C PHE A 187 14.21 -9.50 5.22
N GLY A 188 14.42 -8.51 6.08
CA GLY A 188 13.47 -8.10 7.10
C GLY A 188 13.84 -6.74 7.68
N PHE A 189 13.06 -6.26 8.65
CA PHE A 189 13.36 -5.04 9.38
C PHE A 189 13.37 -5.32 10.89
N ALA A 190 14.43 -4.93 11.60
CA ALA A 190 14.35 -4.80 13.05
C ALA A 190 13.87 -3.39 13.38
N VAL A 191 12.78 -3.29 14.15
CA VAL A 191 12.12 -2.04 14.49
C VAL A 191 12.15 -1.84 15.99
N ASP A 192 12.59 -0.65 16.40
CA ASP A 192 12.54 -0.17 17.77
C ASP A 192 11.34 0.78 17.91
N LEU A 193 10.24 0.26 18.40
CA LEU A 193 8.92 0.87 18.44
C LEU A 193 8.63 1.44 19.82
N VAL A 194 7.96 2.59 19.88
CA VAL A 194 7.40 3.17 21.10
C VAL A 194 5.91 3.45 20.88
N VAL A 195 5.07 2.84 21.72
CA VAL A 195 3.63 3.03 21.75
C VAL A 195 3.26 3.58 23.12
N ASP A 196 2.72 4.81 23.18
CA ASP A 196 2.34 5.47 24.44
C ASP A 196 3.41 5.39 25.54
N ARG A 197 4.67 5.60 25.15
CA ARG A 197 5.88 5.54 26.02
C ARG A 197 6.34 4.13 26.39
N VAL A 198 5.64 3.07 25.99
CA VAL A 198 6.09 1.68 26.11
C VAL A 198 6.96 1.34 24.92
N ARG A 199 8.19 0.91 25.16
CA ARG A 199 9.17 0.56 24.12
C ARG A 199 9.20 -0.93 23.88
N PHE A 200 9.23 -1.33 22.61
CA PHE A 200 9.29 -2.71 22.16
C PHE A 200 10.21 -2.86 20.95
N LYS A 201 10.88 -4.00 20.84
CA LYS A 201 11.69 -4.33 19.66
C LYS A 201 11.08 -5.53 18.97
N THR A 202 10.88 -5.43 17.67
CA THR A 202 10.30 -6.48 16.85
C THR A 202 11.04 -6.64 15.54
N GLU A 203 10.95 -7.82 14.94
CA GLU A 203 11.39 -8.06 13.58
C GLU A 203 10.17 -8.18 12.68
N LEU A 204 10.21 -7.52 11.52
CA LEU A 204 9.15 -7.52 10.53
C LEU A 204 9.69 -8.20 9.27
N PRO A 205 9.12 -9.34 8.85
CA PRO A 205 9.56 -9.99 7.62
C PRO A 205 9.29 -9.09 6.41
N LEU A 206 10.20 -9.16 5.44
CA LEU A 206 10.07 -8.52 4.14
C LEU A 206 10.05 -9.60 3.06
N GLU A 207 8.92 -9.71 2.39
CA GLU A 207 8.74 -10.59 1.24
C GLU A 207 9.07 -9.84 -0.05
N VAL A 208 10.09 -10.31 -0.76
CA VAL A 208 10.45 -9.81 -2.08
C VAL A 208 9.84 -10.76 -3.12
N MET A 209 8.87 -10.27 -3.89
CA MET A 209 8.21 -11.03 -4.95
C MET A 209 8.90 -10.79 -6.29
N ARG A 210 9.31 -11.87 -6.94
CA ARG A 210 9.80 -11.89 -8.32
C ARG A 210 8.65 -12.04 -9.30
N PHE A 211 8.58 -11.15 -10.28
CA PHE A 211 7.64 -11.26 -11.40
C PHE A 211 8.37 -11.64 -12.68
N GLU A 212 7.86 -12.65 -13.36
CA GLU A 212 8.30 -13.05 -14.69
C GLU A 212 7.28 -12.53 -15.71
N PRO A 213 7.69 -11.70 -16.69
CA PRO A 213 6.78 -11.37 -17.78
C PRO A 213 6.46 -12.64 -18.56
N ILE A 214 5.17 -12.93 -18.76
CA ILE A 214 4.73 -13.96 -19.69
C ILE A 214 5.22 -13.52 -21.07
N ARG A 215 6.04 -14.35 -21.72
CA ARG A 215 6.45 -14.11 -23.11
C ARG A 215 5.34 -14.62 -24.01
N ASP A 216 4.67 -13.72 -24.71
CA ASP A 216 3.76 -14.03 -25.83
C ASP A 216 4.52 -14.64 -27.02
#